data_AF-A0AAD7DLY0-F1
#
_entry.id   AF-A0AAD7DLY0-F1
#
_cell.length_a   1.000
_cell.length_b   1.000
_cell.length_c   1.000
_cell.angle_alpha   90.00
_cell.angle_beta   90.00
_cell.angle_gamma   90.00
#
_symmetry.space_group_name_H-M   'P 1'
#
loop_
_entity.id
_entity.type
_entity.pdbx_description
1 polymer ?
#
loop_
_entity_poly.entity_id
_entity_poly.type
_entity_poly.pdbx_seq_one_letter_code
_entity_poly.pdbx_strand_id
1 'polypeptide(L)'
;YHGVDQGGKGIWDISSRNKAIDLWNLQCYLMQGEDRALWCYFVDYILRKYLETSYLNIQPGQIINIFLNDIHFPIPRSNVLPQDLKRMISAAQEFNLKFTALSIDREVQLEMPMWKHPAVCYPTYKNVCLRDAATCLRNIHEVRTV
;
A
#
# COMPACT_ATOMS: atom_id res chain seq x y z
N TYR A 1 -25.91 13.00 9.83
CA TYR A 1 -25.45 13.44 11.16
C TYR A 1 -25.11 14.91 11.07
N HIS A 2 -25.96 15.78 11.61
CA HIS A 2 -25.85 17.22 11.44
C HIS A 2 -25.07 17.86 12.59
N GLY A 3 -24.26 18.89 12.29
CA GLY A 3 -23.43 19.60 13.27
C GLY A 3 -24.26 20.36 14.30
N VAL A 4 -23.58 20.80 15.37
CA VAL A 4 -24.17 21.53 16.52
C VAL A 4 -24.97 22.77 16.07
N ASP A 5 -24.60 23.37 14.93
CA ASP A 5 -25.27 24.53 14.33
C ASP A 5 -26.65 24.22 13.74
N GLN A 6 -27.04 22.94 13.64
CA GLN A 6 -28.34 22.50 13.13
C GLN A 6 -29.20 21.82 14.22
N GLY A 7 -28.94 22.13 15.50
CA GLY A 7 -29.77 21.65 16.62
C GLY A 7 -29.55 20.17 16.98
N GLY A 8 -28.44 19.58 16.54
CA GLY A 8 -28.01 18.26 16.99
C GLY A 8 -27.56 18.29 18.45
N LYS A 9 -27.97 17.32 19.27
CA LYS A 9 -27.34 17.09 20.59
C LYS A 9 -25.84 16.96 20.32
N GLY A 10 -25.00 17.80 20.93
CA GLY A 10 -23.53 17.83 20.77
C GLY A 10 -22.82 16.58 21.29
N ILE A 11 -23.42 15.41 21.07
CA ILE A 11 -22.90 14.10 21.36
C ILE A 11 -21.91 13.79 20.25
N TRP A 12 -20.71 13.53 20.69
CA TRP A 12 -19.53 13.40 19.88
C TRP A 12 -19.59 12.12 19.02
N ASP A 13 -19.43 12.25 17.69
CA ASP A 13 -19.49 11.12 16.76
C ASP A 13 -18.20 10.30 16.78
N ILE A 14 -18.25 9.22 17.57
CA ILE A 14 -17.15 8.28 17.75
C ILE A 14 -16.76 7.61 16.43
N SER A 15 -17.73 7.30 15.57
CA SER A 15 -17.47 6.62 14.29
C SER A 15 -16.67 7.51 13.36
N SER A 16 -17.06 8.79 13.26
CA SER A 16 -16.36 9.77 12.44
C SER A 16 -14.94 10.05 12.92
N ARG A 17 -14.66 10.12 14.24
CA ARG A 17 -13.26 10.22 14.69
C ARG A 17 -12.46 8.97 14.49
N ASN A 18 -13.03 7.77 14.72
CA ASN A 18 -12.26 6.56 14.50
C ASN A 18 -11.80 6.48 13.03
N LYS A 19 -12.67 6.85 12.09
CA LYS A 19 -12.28 7.03 10.69
C LYS A 19 -11.19 8.09 10.50
N ALA A 20 -11.30 9.24 11.16
CA ALA A 20 -10.28 10.28 11.09
C ALA A 20 -8.91 9.82 11.65
N ILE A 21 -8.91 8.99 12.70
CA ILE A 21 -7.69 8.36 13.24
C ILE A 21 -7.09 7.40 12.21
N ASP A 22 -7.92 6.55 11.59
CA ASP A 22 -7.45 5.62 10.56
C ASP A 22 -6.87 6.36 9.34
N LEU A 23 -7.46 7.51 8.95
CA LEU A 23 -6.94 8.39 7.91
C LEU A 23 -5.62 9.06 8.31
N TRP A 24 -5.50 9.50 9.56
CA TRP A 24 -4.26 10.07 10.07
C TRP A 24 -3.12 9.05 10.05
N ASN A 25 -3.41 7.81 10.47
CA ASN A 25 -2.45 6.70 10.39
C ASN A 25 -2.07 6.41 8.93
N LEU A 26 -3.04 6.43 8.01
CA LEU A 26 -2.77 6.27 6.59
C LEU A 26 -1.86 7.39 6.05
N GLN A 27 -2.11 8.65 6.43
CA GLN A 27 -1.26 9.77 6.04
C GLN A 27 0.18 9.59 6.55
N CYS A 28 0.34 9.26 7.84
CA CYS A 28 1.64 8.95 8.42
C CYS A 28 2.35 7.78 7.72
N TYR A 29 1.59 6.76 7.28
CA TYR A 29 2.15 5.63 6.55
C TYR A 29 2.65 6.01 5.15
N LEU A 30 1.96 6.92 4.49
CA LEU A 30 2.29 7.38 3.13
C LEU A 30 3.52 8.29 3.10
N MET A 31 3.85 8.96 4.21
CA MET A 31 5.08 9.75 4.31
C MET A 31 6.32 8.85 4.11
N GLN A 32 7.14 9.20 3.11
CA GLN A 32 8.42 8.54 2.79
C GLN A 32 9.60 9.45 3.18
N GLY A 33 10.80 8.88 3.26
CA GLY A 33 12.03 9.62 3.59
C GLY A 33 12.40 9.56 5.07
N GLU A 34 13.12 10.57 5.55
CA GLU A 34 13.65 10.64 6.92
C GLU A 34 12.55 10.75 7.98
N ASP A 35 11.39 11.31 7.63
CA ASP A 35 10.23 11.45 8.51
C ASP A 35 9.39 10.16 8.62
N ARG A 36 9.81 9.08 7.95
CA ARG A 36 9.04 7.83 7.92
C ARG A 36 9.08 7.15 9.28
N ALA A 37 7.91 7.02 9.91
CA ALA A 37 7.80 6.39 11.21
C ALA A 37 8.22 4.90 11.19
N LEU A 38 8.90 4.45 12.26
CA LEU A 38 9.45 3.08 12.35
C LEU A 38 8.38 1.99 12.20
N TRP A 39 7.16 2.22 12.70
CA TRP A 39 6.07 1.25 12.61
C TRP A 39 5.66 0.98 11.15
N CYS A 40 5.89 1.92 10.22
CA CYS A 40 5.56 1.75 8.81
C CYS A 40 6.36 0.61 8.18
N TYR A 41 7.62 0.40 8.59
CA TYR A 41 8.44 -0.72 8.11
C TYR A 41 7.90 -2.08 8.57
N PHE A 42 7.38 -2.15 9.80
CA PHE A 42 6.71 -3.36 10.28
C PHE A 42 5.44 -3.64 9.51
N VAL A 43 4.67 -2.59 9.20
CA VAL A 43 3.45 -2.71 8.40
C VAL A 43 3.75 -3.16 6.99
N ASP A 44 4.77 -2.61 6.33
CA ASP A 44 5.25 -3.07 5.03
C ASP A 44 5.55 -4.57 5.05
N TYR A 45 6.29 -5.03 6.05
CA TYR A 45 6.64 -6.43 6.19
C TYR A 45 5.40 -7.34 6.36
N ILE A 46 4.47 -6.96 7.24
CA ILE A 46 3.24 -7.72 7.48
C ILE A 46 2.39 -7.81 6.20
N LEU A 47 2.18 -6.67 5.53
CA LEU A 47 1.36 -6.60 4.33
C LEU A 47 1.99 -7.36 3.16
N ARG A 48 3.30 -7.20 2.97
CA ARG A 48 4.06 -7.93 1.96
C ARG A 48 3.97 -9.44 2.19
N LYS A 49 4.24 -9.91 3.41
CA LYS A 49 4.17 -11.33 3.75
C LYS A 49 2.77 -11.89 3.50
N TYR A 50 1.73 -11.15 3.84
CA TYR A 50 0.35 -11.56 3.57
C TYR A 50 0.08 -11.68 2.05
N LEU A 51 0.50 -10.72 1.24
CA LEU A 51 0.30 -10.75 -0.21
C LEU A 51 1.07 -11.89 -0.90
N GLU A 52 2.31 -12.13 -0.47
CA GLU A 52 3.16 -13.22 -0.95
C GLU A 52 2.54 -14.59 -0.63
N THR A 53 2.03 -14.78 0.59
CA THR A 53 1.59 -16.10 1.08
C THR A 53 0.14 -16.43 0.72
N SER A 54 -0.76 -15.43 0.70
CA SER A 54 -2.21 -15.69 0.76
C SER A 54 -3.02 -15.21 -0.45
N TYR A 55 -2.49 -14.34 -1.31
CA TYR A 55 -3.34 -13.71 -2.34
C TYR A 55 -2.88 -13.87 -3.80
N LEU A 56 -1.65 -13.51 -4.15
CA LEU A 56 -1.30 -13.37 -5.58
C LEU A 56 -0.21 -14.32 -6.07
N ASN A 57 0.28 -15.27 -5.26
CA ASN A 57 1.52 -16.01 -5.55
C ASN A 57 2.63 -15.06 -6.04
N ILE A 58 2.70 -13.87 -5.43
CA ILE A 58 3.70 -12.88 -5.76
C ILE A 58 5.04 -13.40 -5.26
N GLN A 59 6.06 -13.33 -6.11
CA GLN A 59 7.37 -13.77 -5.69
C GLN A 59 7.94 -12.81 -4.64
N PRO A 60 8.71 -13.33 -3.67
CA PRO A 60 9.32 -12.51 -2.65
C PRO A 60 10.10 -11.34 -3.26
N GLY A 61 9.87 -10.13 -2.74
CA GLY A 61 10.65 -8.94 -3.13
C GLY A 61 10.09 -8.14 -4.28
N GLN A 62 8.90 -8.47 -4.80
CA GLN A 62 8.24 -7.66 -5.82
C GLN A 62 7.47 -6.45 -5.26
N ILE A 63 7.18 -6.44 -3.96
CA ILE A 63 6.39 -5.37 -3.31
C ILE A 63 7.25 -4.67 -2.27
N ILE A 64 7.43 -3.37 -2.45
CA ILE A 64 8.09 -2.49 -1.47
C ILE A 64 7.03 -1.80 -0.61
N ASN A 65 6.06 -1.15 -1.27
CA ASN A 65 4.94 -0.47 -0.63
C ASN A 65 3.65 -0.79 -1.40
N ILE A 66 2.58 -1.14 -0.69
CA ILE A 66 1.32 -1.55 -1.32
C ILE A 66 0.61 -0.43 -2.08
N PHE A 67 0.79 0.84 -1.70
CA PHE A 67 0.12 1.99 -2.32
C PHE A 67 0.91 2.59 -3.48
N LEU A 68 2.22 2.30 -3.57
CA LEU A 68 3.05 2.72 -4.72
C LEU A 68 2.97 1.74 -5.90
N ASN A 69 2.44 0.54 -5.68
CA ASN A 69 2.28 -0.48 -6.70
C ASN A 69 0.82 -0.57 -7.15
N ASP A 70 0.58 -0.95 -8.42
CA ASP A 70 -0.78 -1.22 -8.91
C ASP A 70 -1.23 -2.62 -8.49
N ILE A 71 -1.69 -2.73 -7.24
CA ILE A 71 -2.13 -3.98 -6.62
C ILE A 71 -3.47 -3.76 -5.93
N HIS A 72 -4.43 -4.64 -6.23
CA HIS A 72 -5.63 -4.75 -5.42
C HIS A 72 -5.32 -5.51 -4.13
N PHE A 73 -5.48 -4.87 -2.97
CA PHE A 73 -5.28 -5.52 -1.68
C PHE A 73 -6.61 -6.11 -1.17
N PRO A 74 -6.74 -7.45 -1.02
CA PRO A 74 -7.94 -8.03 -0.45
C PRO A 74 -7.92 -7.85 1.07
N ILE A 75 -9.07 -7.53 1.67
CA ILE A 75 -9.15 -7.51 3.14
C ILE A 75 -9.50 -8.92 3.62
N PRO A 76 -8.60 -9.65 4.31
CA PRO A 76 -8.90 -10.98 4.81
C PRO A 76 -10.02 -10.95 5.84
N ARG A 77 -10.98 -11.87 5.70
CA ARG A 77 -11.99 -12.14 6.74
C ARG A 77 -11.39 -12.81 7.97
N SER A 78 -10.31 -13.57 7.80
CA SER A 78 -9.59 -14.25 8.87
C SER A 78 -8.74 -13.28 9.70
N ASN A 79 -8.38 -13.66 10.93
CA ASN A 79 -7.53 -12.86 11.84
C ASN A 79 -6.04 -12.85 11.45
N VAL A 80 -5.73 -13.09 10.17
CA VAL A 80 -4.34 -13.13 9.65
C VAL A 80 -3.72 -11.73 9.63
N LEU A 81 -4.54 -10.69 9.46
CA LEU A 81 -4.10 -9.29 9.52
C LEU A 81 -4.63 -8.63 10.80
N PRO A 82 -3.81 -7.85 11.53
CA PRO A 82 -4.27 -7.03 12.64
C PRO A 82 -5.45 -6.13 12.27
N GLN A 83 -6.39 -5.96 13.20
CA GLN A 83 -7.62 -5.23 12.95
C GLN A 83 -7.37 -3.77 12.55
N ASP A 84 -6.37 -3.12 13.14
CA ASP A 84 -6.02 -1.73 12.83
C ASP A 84 -5.56 -1.58 11.37
N LEU A 85 -4.79 -2.53 10.85
CA LEU A 85 -4.35 -2.52 9.45
C LEU A 85 -5.52 -2.78 8.50
N LYS A 86 -6.46 -3.66 8.87
CA LYS A 86 -7.68 -3.85 8.06
C LYS A 86 -8.49 -2.58 7.95
N ARG A 87 -8.64 -1.84 9.05
CA ARG A 87 -9.34 -0.54 9.05
C ARG A 87 -8.61 0.49 8.20
N MET A 88 -7.29 0.60 8.34
CA MET A 88 -6.47 1.51 7.54
C MET A 88 -6.59 1.22 6.03
N ILE A 89 -6.56 -0.06 5.63
CA ILE A 89 -6.72 -0.46 4.23
C ILE A 89 -8.14 -0.23 3.73
N SER A 90 -9.15 -0.50 4.58
CA SER A 90 -10.56 -0.21 4.26
C SER A 90 -10.77 1.28 4.03
N ALA A 91 -10.16 2.14 4.86
CA ALA A 91 -10.19 3.58 4.66
C ALA A 91 -9.50 3.95 3.33
N ALA A 92 -8.32 3.42 3.04
CA ALA A 92 -7.64 3.69 1.77
C ALA A 92 -8.49 3.29 0.54
N GLN A 93 -9.25 2.18 0.64
CA GLN A 93 -10.16 1.72 -0.42
C GLN A 93 -11.43 2.58 -0.53
N GLU A 94 -12.04 2.95 0.61
CA GLU A 94 -13.22 3.83 0.67
C GLU A 94 -12.92 5.18 0.02
N PHE A 95 -11.72 5.72 0.24
CA PHE A 95 -11.26 6.97 -0.36
C PHE A 95 -10.57 6.79 -1.73
N ASN A 96 -10.55 5.57 -2.28
CA ASN A 96 -9.94 5.25 -3.58
C ASN A 96 -8.51 5.83 -3.73
N LEU A 97 -7.71 5.67 -2.68
CA LEU A 97 -6.33 6.17 -2.65
C LEU A 97 -5.53 5.49 -3.78
N LYS A 98 -4.99 6.30 -4.68
CA LYS A 98 -4.13 5.85 -5.78
C LYS A 98 -2.92 6.75 -5.87
N PHE A 99 -1.77 6.17 -6.19
CA PHE A 99 -0.60 6.95 -6.57
C PHE A 99 -0.87 7.60 -7.93
N THR A 100 -0.95 8.93 -7.97
CA THR A 100 -1.10 9.72 -9.18
C THR A 100 -0.12 10.87 -9.12
N ALA A 101 0.72 10.98 -10.14
CA ALA A 101 1.65 12.09 -10.30
C ALA A 101 1.54 12.63 -11.72
N LEU A 102 1.43 13.96 -11.85
CA LEU A 102 1.40 14.64 -13.14
C LEU A 102 2.77 14.64 -13.82
N SER A 103 3.83 14.80 -13.02
CA SER A 103 5.23 14.69 -13.40
C SER A 103 6.00 14.23 -12.17
N ILE A 104 6.89 13.25 -12.34
CA ILE A 104 7.76 12.72 -11.29
C ILE A 104 9.18 13.07 -11.66
N ASP A 105 9.94 13.67 -10.74
CA ASP A 105 11.36 13.92 -10.96
C ASP A 105 12.12 12.62 -11.21
N ARG A 106 13.17 12.69 -12.03
CA ARG A 106 13.91 11.49 -12.44
C ARG A 106 14.48 10.73 -11.24
N GLU A 107 14.94 11.43 -10.21
CA GLU A 107 15.46 10.82 -8.99
C GLU A 107 14.38 9.98 -8.29
N VAL A 108 13.17 10.52 -8.14
CA VAL A 108 12.03 9.81 -7.54
C VAL A 108 11.57 8.64 -8.41
N GLN A 109 11.65 8.76 -9.74
CA GLN A 109 11.33 7.63 -10.64
C GLN A 109 12.27 6.43 -10.41
N LEU A 110 13.56 6.67 -10.15
CA LEU A 110 14.55 5.62 -9.89
C LEU A 110 14.34 4.92 -8.54
N GLU A 111 13.57 5.53 -7.63
CA GLU A 111 13.19 4.92 -6.35
C GLU A 111 11.88 4.13 -6.43
N MET A 112 11.14 4.24 -7.54
CA MET A 112 9.87 3.54 -7.69
C MET A 112 10.06 2.03 -7.83
N PRO A 113 9.14 1.22 -7.30
CA PRO A 113 9.21 -0.24 -7.39
C PRO A 113 9.13 -0.69 -8.85
N MET A 114 10.11 -1.47 -9.32
CA MET A 114 10.23 -1.91 -10.70
C MET A 114 9.18 -2.96 -11.09
N TRP A 115 8.93 -3.93 -10.21
CA TRP A 115 8.18 -5.14 -10.55
C TRP A 115 6.68 -4.87 -10.69
N LYS A 116 6.02 -4.29 -9.70
CA LYS A 116 4.58 -4.01 -9.76
C LYS A 116 4.28 -2.53 -10.03
N HIS A 117 5.14 -1.93 -10.84
CA HIS A 117 5.09 -0.52 -11.18
C HIS A 117 3.72 -0.14 -11.82
N PRO A 118 3.11 1.00 -11.46
CA PRO A 118 1.80 1.40 -11.97
C PRO A 118 1.71 1.54 -13.49
N ALA A 119 2.81 1.86 -14.16
CA ALA A 119 2.88 1.99 -15.62
C ALA A 119 3.06 0.65 -16.38
N VAL A 120 3.02 -0.50 -15.69
CA VAL A 120 3.30 -1.80 -16.30
C VAL A 120 2.16 -2.30 -17.18
N CYS A 121 2.49 -2.70 -18.41
CA CYS A 121 1.59 -3.44 -19.28
C CYS A 121 1.55 -4.93 -18.90
N TYR A 122 0.48 -5.34 -18.22
CA TYR A 122 0.32 -6.67 -17.61
C TYR A 122 0.52 -7.88 -18.54
N PRO A 123 0.05 -7.89 -19.80
CA PRO A 123 0.25 -9.03 -20.72
C PRO A 123 1.73 -9.31 -20.99
N THR A 124 2.51 -8.26 -21.24
CA THR A 124 3.95 -8.38 -21.52
C THR A 124 4.73 -8.70 -20.25
N TYR A 125 4.37 -8.05 -19.14
CA TYR A 125 5.03 -8.21 -17.85
C TYR A 125 4.99 -9.64 -17.31
N LYS A 126 3.83 -10.31 -17.42
CA LYS A 126 3.65 -11.67 -16.92
C LYS A 126 4.65 -12.65 -17.55
N ASN A 127 4.91 -12.50 -18.85
CA ASN A 127 5.83 -13.37 -19.58
C ASN A 127 7.30 -13.06 -19.26
N VAL A 128 7.65 -11.78 -19.10
CA VAL A 128 9.03 -11.36 -18.77
C VAL A 128 9.41 -11.82 -17.36
N CYS A 129 8.48 -11.71 -16.40
CA CYS A 129 8.74 -12.02 -15.00
C CYS A 129 8.96 -13.50 -14.66
N LEU A 130 8.59 -14.39 -15.58
CA LEU A 130 8.77 -15.83 -15.46
C LEU A 130 10.10 -16.32 -16.04
N ARG A 131 10.85 -15.45 -16.75
CA ARG A 131 12.16 -15.81 -17.31
C ARG A 131 13.20 -15.94 -16.22
N ASP A 132 14.15 -16.86 -16.38
CA ASP A 132 15.25 -17.08 -15.44
C ASP A 132 16.07 -15.82 -15.18
N ALA A 133 16.27 -14.99 -16.21
CA ALA A 133 16.92 -13.70 -16.08
C ALA A 133 16.19 -12.77 -15.08
N ALA A 134 14.85 -12.72 -15.13
CA ALA A 134 14.05 -11.92 -14.20
C ALA A 134 14.09 -12.50 -12.78
N THR A 135 14.10 -13.82 -12.64
CA THR A 135 14.26 -14.52 -11.35
C THR A 135 15.64 -14.24 -10.75
N CYS A 136 16.69 -14.27 -11.56
CA CYS A 136 18.07 -13.93 -11.17
C CYS A 136 18.17 -12.47 -10.70
N LEU A 137 17.67 -11.53 -11.49
CA LEU A 137 17.65 -10.11 -11.12
C LEU A 137 16.93 -9.88 -9.78
N ARG A 138 15.87 -10.63 -9.51
CA ARG A 138 15.07 -10.48 -8.29
C ARG A 138 15.69 -11.12 -7.06
N ASN A 139 16.22 -12.33 -7.20
CA ASN A 139 16.62 -13.16 -6.05
C ASN A 139 18.12 -13.09 -5.78
N ILE A 140 18.94 -12.85 -6.80
CA ILE A 140 20.40 -12.82 -6.69
C ILE A 140 20.91 -11.38 -6.70
N HIS A 141 20.45 -10.56 -7.66
CA HIS A 141 20.87 -9.16 -7.77
C HIS A 141 20.00 -8.18 -6.97
N GLU A 142 18.96 -8.70 -6.30
CA GLU A 142 18.05 -7.92 -5.45
C GLU A 142 17.52 -6.63 -6.09
N VAL A 143 17.29 -6.64 -7.40
CA VAL A 143 16.74 -5.47 -8.10
C VAL A 143 15.32 -5.23 -7.59
N ARG A 144 15.07 -4.03 -7.05
CA ARG A 144 13.77 -3.62 -6.49
C ARG A 144 13.20 -2.37 -7.16
N THR A 145 14.05 -1.42 -7.52
CA THR A 145 13.66 -0.13 -8.08
C THR A 145 14.14 0.03 -9.53
N VAL A 146 13.68 1.10 -10.22
CA VAL A 146 13.93 1.36 -11.66
C VAL A 146 15.32 1.93 -11.92
#